data_AF-A0A966VM45-F1
#
_entry.id   AF-A0A966VM45-F1
#
_cell.length_a   1.000
_cell.length_b   1.000
_cell.length_c   1.000
_cell.angle_alpha   90.00
_cell.angle_beta   90.00
_cell.angle_gamma   90.00
#
_symmetry.space_group_name_H-M   'P 1'
#
loop_
_entity.id
_entity.type
_entity.pdbx_description
1 polymer ?
#
loop_
_entity_poly.entity_id
_entity_poly.type
_entity_poly.pdbx_seq_one_letter_code
_entity_poly.pdbx_strand_id
1 'polypeptide(L)' 'AQVLLEFAESDAGNYVVKDRIARQDIAKMVGASREMVSRVMKALETEGYIESMPEGRLLLHERLRLLASS' A
#
# COMPACT_ATOMS: atom_id res chain seq x y z
N ALA A 1 -8.82 -0.64 -2.50
CA ALA A 1 -7.46 -0.42 -1.97
C ALA A 1 -7.46 0.49 -0.72
N GLN A 2 -8.46 0.36 0.17
CA GLN A 2 -8.70 1.34 1.24
C GLN A 2 -7.69 1.22 2.38
N VAL A 3 -7.32 -0.02 2.73
CA VAL A 3 -6.42 -0.34 3.85
C VAL A 3 -5.07 0.36 3.78
N LEU A 4 -4.41 0.42 2.61
CA LEU A 4 -3.11 1.09 2.51
C LEU A 4 -3.20 2.61 2.73
N LEU A 5 -4.29 3.25 2.27
CA LEU A 5 -4.52 4.68 2.47
C LEU A 5 -4.86 5.00 3.93
N GLU A 6 -5.47 4.06 4.66
CA GLU A 6 -5.76 4.22 6.10
C GLU A 6 -4.50 4.26 6.96
N PHE A 7 -3.40 3.62 6.52
CA PHE A 7 -2.11 3.66 7.21
C PHE A 7 -1.13 4.70 6.66
N ALA A 8 -1.53 5.45 5.63
CA ALA A 8 -0.66 6.41 5.00
C ALA A 8 -0.84 7.80 5.62
N GLU A 9 0.25 8.36 6.14
CA GLU A 9 0.28 9.74 6.58
C GLU A 9 0.68 10.64 5.41
N SER A 10 0.04 11.82 5.32
CA SER A 10 0.43 12.82 4.34
C SER A 10 1.72 13.50 4.80
N ASP A 11 2.78 13.37 3.99
CA ASP A 11 4.07 14.02 4.18
C ASP A 11 4.45 14.77 2.90
N ALA A 12 4.48 16.10 2.97
CA ALA A 12 4.90 16.98 1.87
C ALA A 12 4.23 16.70 0.50
N GLY A 13 2.96 16.30 0.48
CA GLY A 13 2.20 16.00 -0.75
C GLY A 13 2.28 14.54 -1.21
N ASN A 14 3.09 13.72 -0.53
CA ASN A 14 3.13 12.27 -0.69
C ASN A 14 2.40 11.57 0.46
N TYR A 15 1.96 10.34 0.23
CA TYR A 15 1.35 9.51 1.26
C TYR A 15 2.31 8.37 1.60
N VAL A 16 2.79 8.33 2.84
CA VAL A 16 3.80 7.37 3.27
C VAL A 16 3.22 6.48 4.36
N VAL A 17 3.28 5.17 4.15
CA VAL A 17 3.09 4.20 5.23
C VAL A 17 4.40 4.17 6.02
N LYS A 18 4.40 4.83 7.18
CA LYS A 18 5.59 5.04 8.02
C LYS A 18 6.03 3.77 8.75
N ASP A 19 5.08 2.90 9.08
CA ASP A 19 5.35 1.63 9.75
C ASP A 19 5.40 0.46 8.77
N ARG A 20 6.32 -0.47 9.03
CA ARG A 20 6.41 -1.71 8.26
C ARG A 20 5.19 -2.59 8.53
N ILE A 21 4.22 -2.57 7.63
CA ILE A 21 3.08 -3.48 7.73
C ILE A 21 3.44 -4.83 7.12
N ALA A 22 3.34 -5.91 7.91
CA ALA A 22 3.54 -7.25 7.39
C ALA A 22 2.38 -7.64 6.45
N ARG A 23 2.68 -8.30 5.34
CA ARG A 23 1.66 -8.75 4.36
C ARG A 23 0.58 -9.64 4.98
N GLN A 24 0.93 -10.39 6.03
CA GLN A 24 -0.03 -11.23 6.75
C GLN A 24 -1.07 -10.40 7.52
N ASP A 25 -0.70 -9.22 8.01
CA ASP A 25 -1.62 -8.34 8.73
C ASP A 25 -2.54 -7.62 7.75
N ILE A 26 -2.03 -7.18 6.60
CA ILE A 26 -2.87 -6.72 5.48
C ILE A 26 -3.88 -7.81 5.09
N ALA A 27 -3.43 -9.05 4.94
CA ALA A 27 -4.27 -10.19 4.60
C ALA A 27 -5.41 -10.42 5.60
N LYS A 28 -5.14 -10.31 6.91
CA LYS A 28 -6.17 -10.38 7.96
C LYS A 28 -7.17 -9.22 7.83
N MET A 29 -6.69 -8.00 7.59
CA MET A 29 -7.52 -6.80 7.49
C MET A 29 -8.48 -6.85 6.30
N VAL A 30 -8.01 -7.32 5.13
CA VAL A 30 -8.85 -7.39 3.92
C VAL A 30 -9.61 -8.71 3.77
N GLY A 31 -9.44 -9.65 4.71
CA GLY A 31 -10.06 -10.98 4.63
C GLY A 31 -9.60 -11.82 3.43
N ALA A 32 -8.32 -11.71 3.07
CA ALA A 32 -7.74 -12.40 1.89
C ALA A 32 -6.56 -13.30 2.28
N SER A 33 -6.10 -14.13 1.34
CA SER A 33 -4.89 -14.92 1.55
C SER A 33 -3.62 -14.06 1.44
N ARG A 34 -2.57 -14.41 2.18
CA ARG A 34 -1.26 -13.75 2.07
C ARG A 34 -0.69 -13.78 0.66
N GLU A 35 -0.97 -14.86 -0.09
CA GLU A 35 -0.57 -14.98 -1.49
C GLU A 35 -1.32 -14.01 -2.40
N MET A 36 -2.64 -13.87 -2.24
CA MET A 36 -3.43 -12.90 -2.99
C MET A 36 -2.92 -11.48 -2.72
N VAL A 37 -2.73 -11.13 -1.44
CA VAL A 37 -2.17 -9.83 -1.06
C VAL A 37 -0.78 -9.62 -1.64
N SER A 38 0.09 -10.63 -1.61
CA SER A 38 1.44 -10.51 -2.20
C SER A 38 1.41 -10.25 -3.70
N ARG A 39 0.48 -10.86 -4.44
CA ARG A 39 0.30 -10.62 -5.88
C ARG A 39 -0.19 -9.20 -6.14
N VAL A 40 -1.19 -8.73 -5.39
CA VAL A 40 -1.73 -7.36 -5.51
C VAL A 40 -0.66 -6.33 -5.18
N MET A 41 0.07 -6.48 -4.07
CA MET A 41 1.16 -5.56 -3.70
C MET A 41 2.22 -5.49 -4.80
N LYS A 42 2.59 -6.63 -5.38
CA LYS A 42 3.57 -6.66 -6.48
C LYS A 42 3.04 -6.02 -7.75
N ALA A 43 1.76 -6.18 -8.07
CA ALA A 43 1.13 -5.50 -9.21
C ALA A 43 1.11 -3.98 -8.99
N LEU A 44 0.73 -3.52 -7.79
CA LEU A 44 0.74 -2.10 -7.45
C LEU A 44 2.14 -1.49 -7.56
N GLU A 45 3.17 -2.21 -7.12
CA GLU A 45 4.57 -1.77 -7.26
C GLU A 45 4.99 -1.73 -8.74
N THR A 46 4.67 -2.78 -9.50
CA THR A 46 5.01 -2.89 -10.93
C THR A 46 4.34 -1.79 -11.76
N GLU A 47 3.11 -1.43 -11.43
CA GLU A 47 2.38 -0.35 -12.11
C GLU A 47 2.76 1.05 -11.62
N GLY A 48 3.64 1.17 -10.62
CA GLY A 48 4.11 2.44 -10.07
C GLY A 48 3.09 3.14 -9.17
N TYR A 49 2.16 2.39 -8.57
CA TYR A 49 1.22 2.91 -7.56
C TYR A 49 1.85 3.00 -6.18
N ILE A 50 2.80 2.11 -5.89
CA ILE A 50 3.54 2.09 -4.64
C ILE A 50 5.04 1.93 -4.91
N GLU A 51 5.87 2.47 -4.02
CA GLU A 51 7.32 2.31 -4.07
C GLU A 51 7.83 1.87 -2.70
N SER A 52 8.66 0.81 -2.69
CA SER A 52 9.33 0.33 -1.48
C SER A 52 10.46 1.27 -1.08
N MET A 53 10.37 1.85 0.11
CA MET A 53 11.38 2.76 0.69
C MET A 53 12.25 2.06 1.75
N PRO A 54 13.40 2.65 2.12
CA PRO A 54 14.24 2.16 3.21
C PRO A 54 13.45 1.97 4.51
N GLU A 55 13.93 1.04 5.34
CA GLU A 55 13.33 0.69 6.65
C GLU A 55 11.94 0.05 6.56
N GLY A 56 11.53 -0.41 5.37
CA GLY A 56 10.25 -1.09 5.17
C GLY A 56 9.06 -0.14 5.02
N ARG A 57 9.34 1.14 4.77
CA ARG A 57 8.33 2.15 4.42
C ARG A 57 7.78 1.93 3.02
N LEU A 58 6.58 2.41 2.78
CA LEU A 58 5.96 2.40 1.45
C LEU A 58 5.52 3.81 1.10
N LEU A 59 5.97 4.29 -0.06
CA LEU A 59 5.43 5.48 -0.69
C LEU A 59 4.20 5.08 -1.50
N LEU A 60 3.10 5.81 -1.35
CA LEU A 60 1.90 5.68 -2.16
C LEU A 60 1.81 6.88 -3.11
N HIS A 61 1.72 6.60 -4.41
CA HIS A 61 1.57 7.65 -5.42
C HIS A 61 0.10 8.09 -5.53
N GLU A 62 -0.11 9.34 -5.94
CA GLU A 62 -1.44 9.93 -6.13
C GLU A 62 -2.37 9.09 -7.02
N ARG A 63 -1.81 8.42 -8.03
CA ARG A 63 -2.56 7.55 -8.96
C ARG A 63 -3.28 6.39 -8.27
N LEU A 64 -2.79 5.92 -7.11
CA LEU A 64 -3.46 4.89 -6.31
C LEU A 64 -4.78 5.40 -5.73
N ARG A 65 -4.84 6.69 -5.40
CA ARG A 65 -6.03 7.32 -4.82
C ARG A 65 -7.16 7.41 -5.85
N LEU A 66 -6.82 7.76 -7.08
CA LEU A 66 -7.79 7.81 -8.20
C LEU A 66 -8.45 6.44 -8.43
N LEU A 67 -7.68 5.36 -8.28
CA LEU A 67 -8.16 3.97 -8.36
C LEU A 67 -9.05 3.54 -7.19
N ALA A 68 -8.92 4.20 -6.02
CA ALA A 68 -9.69 3.88 -4.83
C ALA A 68 -10.96 4.73 -4.69
N SER A 69 -11.04 5.86 -5.40
CA SER A 69 -12.19 6.77 -5.42
C SER A 69 -13.24 6.48 -6.51
N SER A 70 -12.97 5.49 -7.37
CA SER A 70 -13.84 5.03 -8.46
C SER A 70 -14.43 3.66 -8.14
#